data_AF-A0A9D6ZLT5-F1
#
_entry.id   AF-A0A9D6ZLT5-F1
#
_cell.length_a   1.000
_cell.length_b   1.000
_cell.length_c   1.000
_cell.angle_alpha   90.00
_cell.angle_beta   90.00
_cell.angle_gamma   90.00
#
_symmetry.space_group_name_H-M   'P 1'
#
loop_
_entity.id
_entity.type
_entity.pdbx_description
1 polymer ?
#
loop_
_entity_poly.entity_id
_entity_poly.type
_entity_poly.pdbx_seq_one_letter_code
_entity_poly.pdbx_strand_id
1 'polypeptide(L)'
;MKPLGELTEDAARGLRAIFTDIDDTLTTGGRLGPAAYGALWRLRDAGLLVVPVTGRPAGWADPIARLWPVAGVVAENGAVAFWLDEGGNMCRWYARPPKEMKADQARLLELAFAIVRDNPACRIAADQAFRISDVAVDFAEEVGPLGLDVAEGIRRRFVDGGATAKISSIHVNAWQGEHDKATSCARFARERLGLDVSTAAAAYVGDSPNDEPLFARFALSFGVANVVRFAGRLRHEPTFLASSACGEGFAEIADRILALRKGPVVDAVLGEGDAAKKLPRSGGRTGGRGRASRSGSGRGPRSGRRP
;
A
#
# COMPACT_ATOMS: atom_id res chain seq x y z
N MET A 1 -11.01 17.15 -11.32
CA MET A 1 -9.97 17.07 -10.25
C MET A 1 -9.56 18.46 -9.77
N LYS A 2 -9.35 18.68 -8.46
CA LYS A 2 -8.84 19.95 -7.89
C LYS A 2 -7.30 19.95 -7.80
N PRO A 3 -6.61 21.10 -7.89
CA PRO A 3 -5.18 21.20 -7.59
C PRO A 3 -4.86 20.75 -6.16
N LEU A 4 -3.73 20.09 -5.96
CA LEU A 4 -3.28 19.63 -4.64
C LEU A 4 -3.14 20.76 -3.59
N GLY A 5 -2.89 22.00 -4.06
CA GLY A 5 -2.85 23.19 -3.21
C GLY A 5 -4.15 23.47 -2.45
N GLU A 6 -5.30 23.02 -2.96
CA GLU A 6 -6.63 23.19 -2.34
C GLU A 6 -6.91 22.18 -1.21
N LEU A 7 -5.99 21.25 -0.91
CA LEU A 7 -6.13 20.37 0.25
C LEU A 7 -6.12 21.19 1.54
N THR A 8 -7.14 21.01 2.38
CA THR A 8 -7.30 21.76 3.63
C THR A 8 -6.49 21.16 4.78
N GLU A 9 -6.14 22.00 5.76
CA GLU A 9 -5.49 21.54 6.99
C GLU A 9 -6.35 20.52 7.75
N ASP A 10 -7.66 20.77 7.87
CA ASP A 10 -8.58 19.88 8.58
C ASP A 10 -8.62 18.48 7.97
N ALA A 11 -8.66 18.38 6.64
CA ALA A 11 -8.61 17.10 5.94
C ALA A 11 -7.26 16.40 6.18
N ALA A 12 -6.14 17.13 6.07
CA ALA A 12 -4.81 16.57 6.27
C ALA A 12 -4.56 16.12 7.73
N ARG A 13 -5.05 16.86 8.72
CA ARG A 13 -4.93 16.53 10.16
C ARG A 13 -5.86 15.38 10.56
N GLY A 14 -7.06 15.32 9.99
CA GLY A 14 -8.02 14.23 10.19
C GLY A 14 -7.57 12.91 9.58
N LEU A 15 -6.72 12.94 8.55
CA LEU A 15 -6.21 11.76 7.87
C LEU A 15 -5.40 10.84 8.81
N ARG A 16 -5.68 9.54 8.74
CA ARG A 16 -5.02 8.48 9.53
C ARG A 16 -4.38 7.40 8.67
N ALA A 17 -4.96 7.11 7.50
CA ALA A 17 -4.43 6.10 6.59
C ALA A 17 -4.44 6.56 5.12
N ILE A 18 -3.46 6.11 4.36
CA ILE A 18 -3.36 6.31 2.91
C ILE A 18 -3.28 4.93 2.26
N PHE A 19 -4.30 4.61 1.46
CA PHE A 19 -4.27 3.49 0.55
C PHE A 19 -3.70 3.97 -0.78
N THR A 20 -2.88 3.16 -1.46
CA THR A 20 -2.22 3.61 -2.69
C THR A 20 -2.07 2.46 -3.67
N ASP A 21 -2.29 2.72 -4.96
CA ASP A 21 -1.81 1.79 -5.99
C ASP A 21 -0.27 1.71 -5.98
N ILE A 22 0.28 0.68 -6.63
CA ILE A 22 1.73 0.46 -6.75
C ILE A 22 2.23 0.85 -8.14
N ASP A 23 1.67 0.26 -9.18
CA ASP A 23 2.20 0.35 -10.54
C ASP A 23 1.83 1.71 -11.14
N ASP A 24 2.80 2.43 -11.70
CA ASP A 24 2.64 3.81 -12.20
C ASP A 24 2.10 4.84 -11.17
N THR A 25 1.99 4.45 -9.89
CA THR A 25 1.60 5.32 -8.76
C THR A 25 2.73 5.46 -7.75
N LEU A 26 3.20 4.37 -7.14
CA LEU A 26 4.42 4.37 -6.32
C LEU A 26 5.67 4.16 -7.16
N THR A 27 5.54 3.36 -8.23
CA THR A 27 6.64 3.06 -9.13
C THR A 27 6.64 3.97 -10.34
N THR A 28 7.84 4.20 -10.88
CA THR A 28 8.05 4.88 -12.16
C THR A 28 8.84 3.93 -13.06
N GLY A 29 8.27 3.55 -14.21
CA GLY A 29 8.89 2.54 -15.10
C GLY A 29 9.13 1.20 -14.40
N GLY A 30 8.18 0.76 -13.58
CA GLY A 30 8.24 -0.52 -12.85
C GLY A 30 9.19 -0.54 -11.64
N ARG A 31 9.81 0.60 -11.28
CA ARG A 31 10.73 0.67 -10.13
C ARG A 31 10.22 1.61 -9.05
N LEU A 32 10.33 1.18 -7.79
CA LEU A 32 10.09 2.04 -6.65
C LEU A 32 11.29 2.98 -6.45
N GLY A 33 11.11 4.26 -6.76
CA GLY A 33 12.14 5.28 -6.65
C GLY A 33 12.39 5.75 -5.20
N PRO A 34 13.52 6.43 -4.96
CA PRO A 34 13.87 6.93 -3.62
C PRO A 34 12.88 7.97 -3.09
N ALA A 35 12.29 8.82 -3.94
CA ALA A 35 11.31 9.83 -3.51
C ALA A 35 10.06 9.17 -2.90
N ALA A 36 9.45 8.25 -3.64
CA ALA A 36 8.28 7.50 -3.18
C ALA A 36 8.60 6.64 -1.95
N TYR A 37 9.72 5.90 -1.96
CA TYR A 37 10.09 5.09 -0.80
C TYR A 37 10.37 5.94 0.45
N GLY A 38 11.06 7.07 0.29
CA GLY A 38 11.27 8.04 1.37
C GLY A 38 9.97 8.66 1.88
N ALA A 39 9.00 8.92 0.99
CA ALA A 39 7.67 9.38 1.39
C ALA A 39 6.94 8.35 2.26
N LEU A 40 7.01 7.06 1.94
CA LEU A 40 6.43 6.00 2.79
C LEU A 40 7.00 6.04 4.22
N TRP A 41 8.31 6.21 4.38
CA TRP A 41 8.94 6.35 5.70
C TRP A 41 8.47 7.60 6.43
N ARG A 42 8.46 8.76 5.76
CA ARG A 42 8.04 10.03 6.37
C ARG A 42 6.57 10.02 6.80
N LEU A 43 5.69 9.38 6.02
CA LEU A 43 4.30 9.17 6.40
C LEU A 43 4.19 8.29 7.65
N ARG A 44 4.90 7.16 7.68
CA ARG A 44 4.90 6.25 8.84
C ARG A 44 5.43 6.95 10.09
N ASP A 45 6.54 7.67 9.98
CA ASP A 45 7.17 8.38 11.10
C ASP A 45 6.28 9.53 11.63
N ALA A 46 5.38 10.05 10.79
CA ALA A 46 4.34 11.00 11.19
C ALA A 46 3.05 10.33 11.72
N GLY A 47 3.06 9.01 11.90
CA GLY A 47 1.94 8.24 12.43
C GLY A 47 0.81 7.97 11.44
N LEU A 48 1.04 8.15 10.13
CA LEU A 48 0.09 7.76 9.08
C LEU A 48 0.33 6.31 8.66
N LEU A 49 -0.76 5.56 8.52
CA LEU A 49 -0.73 4.17 8.09
C LEU A 49 -0.78 4.13 6.56
N VAL A 50 0.19 3.49 5.89
CA VAL A 50 0.14 3.32 4.43
C VAL A 50 -0.21 1.89 4.07
N VAL A 51 -1.13 1.69 3.12
CA VAL A 51 -1.56 0.36 2.64
C VAL A 51 -1.47 0.32 1.12
N PRO A 52 -0.43 -0.30 0.53
CA PRO A 52 -0.41 -0.55 -0.90
C PRO A 52 -1.54 -1.50 -1.33
N VAL A 53 -2.14 -1.23 -2.48
CA VAL A 53 -3.26 -1.97 -3.07
C VAL A 53 -2.88 -2.29 -4.50
N THR A 54 -2.92 -3.55 -4.93
CA THR A 54 -2.38 -3.91 -6.24
C THR A 54 -3.06 -5.11 -6.88
N GLY A 55 -2.99 -5.18 -8.21
CA GLY A 55 -3.29 -6.39 -8.99
C GLY A 55 -2.11 -7.38 -9.07
N ARG A 56 -0.96 -7.02 -8.51
CA ARG A 56 0.24 -7.87 -8.41
C ARG A 56 -0.02 -9.09 -7.50
N PRO A 57 0.75 -10.17 -7.65
CA PRO A 57 0.55 -11.43 -6.93
C PRO A 57 0.68 -11.32 -5.41
N ALA A 58 0.08 -12.26 -4.68
CA ALA A 58 0.28 -12.44 -3.24
C ALA A 58 1.77 -12.59 -2.86
N GLY A 59 2.59 -13.16 -3.74
CA GLY A 59 4.04 -13.24 -3.52
C GLY A 59 4.75 -11.90 -3.42
N TRP A 60 4.21 -10.81 -3.98
CA TRP A 60 4.71 -9.45 -3.74
C TRP A 60 4.31 -8.92 -2.37
N ALA A 61 3.14 -9.33 -1.87
CA ALA A 61 2.60 -8.84 -0.60
C ALA A 61 3.49 -9.24 0.60
N ASP A 62 4.12 -10.42 0.57
CA ASP A 62 4.99 -10.89 1.66
C ASP A 62 6.23 -10.00 1.87
N PRO A 63 7.10 -9.75 0.88
CA PRO A 63 8.24 -8.85 1.05
C PRO A 63 7.82 -7.40 1.30
N ILE A 64 6.74 -6.91 0.68
CA ILE A 64 6.26 -5.55 0.94
C ILE A 64 5.83 -5.39 2.40
N ALA A 65 5.01 -6.31 2.93
CA ALA A 65 4.56 -6.26 4.31
C ALA A 65 5.71 -6.40 5.34
N ARG A 66 6.82 -7.04 4.96
CA ARG A 66 8.00 -7.20 5.82
C ARG A 66 8.98 -6.04 5.77
N LEU A 67 9.24 -5.53 4.57
CA LEU A 67 10.39 -4.67 4.32
C LEU A 67 9.99 -3.20 4.19
N TRP A 68 8.77 -2.91 3.73
CA TRP A 68 8.33 -1.54 3.52
C TRP A 68 7.71 -0.99 4.83
N PRO A 69 7.77 0.34 5.05
CA PRO A 69 7.19 0.99 6.23
C PRO A 69 5.65 1.12 6.12
N VAL A 70 4.95 0.01 5.83
CA VAL A 70 3.52 -0.04 5.54
C VAL A 70 2.74 -0.78 6.63
N ALA A 71 1.45 -0.48 6.77
CA ALA A 71 0.55 -1.12 7.74
C ALA A 71 0.00 -2.47 7.26
N GLY A 72 0.15 -2.76 5.97
CA GLY A 72 -0.31 -3.98 5.32
C GLY A 72 -0.40 -3.77 3.82
N VAL A 73 -0.77 -4.81 3.08
CA VAL A 73 -0.85 -4.82 1.62
C VAL A 73 -2.09 -5.57 1.20
N VAL A 74 -2.87 -5.01 0.28
CA VAL A 74 -3.97 -5.70 -0.41
C VAL A 74 -3.48 -6.07 -1.81
N ALA A 75 -3.49 -7.35 -2.17
CA ALA A 75 -2.95 -7.85 -3.43
C ALA A 75 -4.00 -8.65 -4.22
N GLU A 76 -3.64 -9.04 -5.45
CA GLU A 76 -4.49 -9.79 -6.38
C GLU A 76 -5.88 -9.18 -6.51
N ASN A 77 -5.94 -7.86 -6.76
CA ASN A 77 -7.19 -7.13 -6.97
C ASN A 77 -8.17 -7.23 -5.79
N GLY A 78 -7.69 -7.45 -4.57
CA GLY A 78 -8.51 -7.57 -3.36
C GLY A 78 -8.72 -9.00 -2.89
N ALA A 79 -8.16 -10.01 -3.56
CA ALA A 79 -8.34 -11.39 -3.13
C ALA A 79 -7.65 -11.71 -1.80
N VAL A 80 -6.56 -11.01 -1.48
CA VAL A 80 -5.74 -11.27 -0.29
C VAL A 80 -5.26 -9.98 0.36
N ALA A 81 -5.02 -10.04 1.67
CA ALA A 81 -4.34 -8.96 2.39
C ALA A 81 -3.32 -9.52 3.39
N PHE A 82 -2.10 -8.97 3.41
CA PHE A 82 -0.98 -9.42 4.24
C PHE A 82 -0.52 -8.26 5.13
N TRP A 83 -0.18 -8.52 6.39
CA TRP A 83 0.36 -7.53 7.32
C TRP A 83 1.17 -8.19 8.43
N LEU A 84 1.96 -7.40 9.16
CA LEU A 84 2.59 -7.85 10.40
C LEU A 84 1.74 -7.46 11.61
N ASP A 85 1.55 -8.40 12.55
CA ASP A 85 1.02 -8.08 13.87
C ASP A 85 2.05 -7.31 14.73
N GLU A 86 1.65 -6.92 15.93
CA GLU A 86 2.53 -6.19 16.88
C GLU A 86 3.77 -7.00 17.29
N GLY A 87 3.73 -8.33 17.16
CA GLY A 87 4.86 -9.23 17.39
C GLY A 87 5.74 -9.44 16.16
N GLY A 88 5.43 -8.84 15.02
CA GLY A 88 6.16 -9.02 13.77
C GLY A 88 5.82 -10.33 13.03
N ASN A 89 4.74 -11.01 13.40
CA ASN A 89 4.30 -12.23 12.72
C ASN A 89 3.46 -11.89 11.49
N MET A 90 3.64 -12.66 10.42
CA MET A 90 2.87 -12.47 9.20
C MET A 90 1.44 -12.98 9.36
N CYS A 91 0.50 -12.06 9.29
CA CYS A 91 -0.93 -12.32 9.22
C CYS A 91 -1.44 -12.23 7.77
N ARG A 92 -2.47 -13.00 7.47
CA ARG A 92 -3.07 -13.08 6.13
C ARG A 92 -4.58 -13.15 6.22
N TRP A 93 -5.23 -12.44 5.33
CA TRP A 93 -6.65 -12.55 5.04
C TRP A 93 -6.83 -12.97 3.58
N TYR A 94 -7.87 -13.77 3.33
CA TYR A 94 -8.23 -14.25 2.01
C TYR A 94 -9.73 -14.04 1.81
N ALA A 95 -10.12 -13.61 0.61
CA ALA A 95 -11.51 -13.37 0.23
C ALA A 95 -12.36 -14.65 0.29
N ARG A 96 -11.74 -15.81 0.02
CA ARG A 96 -12.32 -17.15 0.08
C ARG A 96 -11.29 -18.14 0.64
N PRO A 97 -11.68 -19.39 0.94
CA PRO A 97 -10.70 -20.40 1.36
C PRO A 97 -9.57 -20.57 0.32
N PRO A 98 -8.27 -20.47 0.72
CA PRO A 98 -7.15 -20.50 -0.24
C PRO A 98 -7.10 -21.74 -1.12
N LYS A 99 -7.57 -22.89 -0.61
CA LYS A 99 -7.62 -24.15 -1.36
C LYS A 99 -8.59 -24.05 -2.55
N GLU A 100 -9.74 -23.40 -2.35
CA GLU A 100 -10.74 -23.19 -3.41
C GLU A 100 -10.23 -22.15 -4.41
N MET A 101 -9.64 -21.05 -3.94
CA MET A 101 -9.04 -20.02 -4.79
C MET A 101 -7.95 -20.61 -5.72
N LYS A 102 -7.10 -21.50 -5.20
CA LYS A 102 -6.09 -22.20 -6.02
C LYS A 102 -6.71 -23.16 -7.03
N ALA A 103 -7.78 -23.87 -6.67
CA ALA A 103 -8.48 -24.75 -7.60
C ALA A 103 -9.17 -23.96 -8.72
N ASP A 104 -9.71 -22.79 -8.40
CA ASP A 104 -10.28 -21.85 -9.37
C ASP A 104 -9.20 -21.29 -10.30
N GLN A 105 -8.06 -20.87 -9.74
CA GLN A 105 -6.93 -20.39 -10.51
C GLN A 105 -6.43 -21.44 -11.50
N ALA A 106 -6.31 -22.71 -11.08
CA ALA A 106 -5.88 -23.79 -11.97
C ALA A 106 -6.79 -23.93 -13.19
N ARG A 107 -8.12 -23.86 -13.00
CA ARG A 107 -9.12 -23.88 -14.08
C ARG A 107 -9.01 -22.66 -14.99
N LEU A 108 -8.81 -21.47 -14.40
CA LEU A 108 -8.60 -20.24 -15.17
C LEU A 108 -7.32 -20.28 -15.99
N LEU A 109 -6.28 -20.96 -15.49
CA LEU A 109 -4.99 -21.07 -16.17
C LEU A 109 -5.12 -21.92 -17.44
N GLU A 110 -5.95 -22.97 -17.44
CA GLU A 110 -6.28 -23.73 -18.65
C GLU A 110 -6.91 -22.84 -19.72
N LEU A 111 -7.88 -21.99 -19.33
CA LEU A 111 -8.49 -21.01 -20.23
C LEU A 111 -7.46 -19.98 -20.71
N ALA A 112 -6.59 -19.49 -19.82
CA ALA A 112 -5.56 -18.53 -20.16
C ALA A 112 -4.55 -19.10 -21.18
N PHE A 113 -4.16 -20.36 -21.05
CA PHE A 113 -3.32 -21.04 -22.05
C PHE A 113 -4.01 -21.14 -23.40
N ALA A 114 -5.31 -21.42 -23.45
CA ALA A 114 -6.07 -21.39 -24.69
C ALA A 114 -6.13 -19.97 -25.29
N ILE A 115 -6.31 -18.93 -24.47
CA ILE A 115 -6.31 -17.53 -24.92
C ILE A 115 -4.97 -17.15 -25.52
N VAL A 116 -3.86 -17.46 -24.84
CA VAL A 116 -2.50 -17.13 -25.29
C VAL A 116 -2.13 -17.92 -26.55
N ARG A 117 -2.57 -19.18 -26.68
CA ARG A 117 -2.38 -19.95 -27.92
C ARG A 117 -3.01 -19.27 -29.14
N ASP A 118 -4.18 -18.67 -28.95
CA ASP A 118 -4.89 -17.96 -30.02
C ASP A 118 -4.39 -16.51 -30.20
N ASN A 119 -3.57 -16.00 -29.27
CA ASN A 119 -2.99 -14.66 -29.27
C ASN A 119 -1.48 -14.73 -28.94
N PRO A 120 -0.64 -15.23 -29.87
CA PRO A 120 0.76 -15.55 -29.59
C PRO A 120 1.65 -14.35 -29.28
N ALA A 121 1.15 -13.12 -29.50
CA ALA A 121 1.83 -11.89 -29.05
C ALA A 121 1.70 -11.67 -27.53
N CYS A 122 0.69 -12.24 -26.89
CA CYS A 122 0.49 -12.20 -25.45
C CYS A 122 1.22 -13.36 -24.77
N ARG A 123 1.34 -13.31 -23.45
CA ARG A 123 1.85 -14.43 -22.65
C ARG A 123 1.17 -14.50 -21.30
N ILE A 124 1.31 -15.62 -20.62
CA ILE A 124 1.03 -15.67 -19.18
C ILE A 124 2.07 -14.80 -18.46
N ALA A 125 1.63 -13.96 -17.53
CA ALA A 125 2.53 -13.08 -16.77
C ALA A 125 3.66 -13.87 -16.12
N ALA A 126 4.88 -13.34 -16.16
CA ALA A 126 6.07 -14.03 -15.63
C ALA A 126 5.96 -14.31 -14.12
N ASP A 127 5.17 -13.51 -13.40
CA ASP A 127 4.93 -13.63 -11.97
C ASP A 127 3.75 -14.55 -11.59
N GLN A 128 3.14 -15.25 -12.55
CA GLN A 128 1.95 -16.08 -12.34
C GLN A 128 2.15 -17.17 -11.27
N ALA A 129 3.35 -17.72 -11.15
CA ALA A 129 3.67 -18.75 -10.16
C ALA A 129 3.52 -18.27 -8.71
N PHE A 130 3.48 -16.96 -8.48
CA PHE A 130 3.36 -16.34 -7.16
C PHE A 130 1.93 -15.91 -6.82
N ARG A 131 0.96 -16.19 -7.70
CA ARG A 131 -0.45 -15.86 -7.49
C ARG A 131 -1.18 -16.99 -6.77
N ILE A 132 -2.18 -16.64 -5.95
CA ILE A 132 -3.02 -17.58 -5.21
C ILE A 132 -4.39 -17.76 -5.87
N SER A 133 -4.96 -16.69 -6.43
CA SER A 133 -6.37 -16.63 -6.82
C SER A 133 -6.61 -16.28 -8.28
N ASP A 134 -5.81 -15.38 -8.84
CA ASP A 134 -6.02 -14.83 -10.17
C ASP A 134 -4.99 -15.35 -11.18
N VAL A 135 -5.36 -15.22 -12.45
CA VAL A 135 -4.48 -15.43 -13.60
C VAL A 135 -4.30 -14.10 -14.32
N ALA A 136 -3.08 -13.80 -14.73
CA ALA A 136 -2.72 -12.60 -15.47
C ALA A 136 -2.18 -12.96 -16.85
N VAL A 137 -2.78 -12.37 -17.88
CA VAL A 137 -2.26 -12.38 -19.25
C VAL A 137 -1.58 -11.04 -19.50
N ASP A 138 -0.29 -11.10 -19.82
CA ASP A 138 0.55 -9.97 -20.17
C ASP A 138 0.31 -9.58 -21.63
N PHE A 139 -0.06 -8.31 -21.79
CA PHE A 139 -0.27 -7.65 -23.08
C PHE A 139 0.55 -6.35 -23.20
N ALA A 140 1.37 -6.01 -22.20
CA ALA A 140 1.99 -4.69 -22.13
C ALA A 140 3.28 -4.61 -21.29
N GLU A 141 3.52 -5.47 -20.30
CA GLU A 141 4.68 -5.37 -19.41
C GLU A 141 5.98 -5.79 -20.11
N GLU A 142 6.12 -7.05 -20.50
CA GLU A 142 7.34 -7.50 -21.21
C GLU A 142 7.08 -7.96 -22.64
N VAL A 143 5.82 -8.09 -23.07
CA VAL A 143 5.47 -8.29 -24.50
C VAL A 143 5.34 -6.97 -25.27
N GLY A 144 5.47 -5.83 -24.58
CA GLY A 144 5.22 -4.50 -25.13
C GLY A 144 3.72 -4.22 -25.27
N PRO A 145 3.29 -2.95 -25.31
CA PRO A 145 1.87 -2.61 -25.33
C PRO A 145 1.22 -3.04 -26.64
N LEU A 146 0.39 -4.09 -26.59
CA LEU A 146 -0.33 -4.65 -27.73
C LEU A 146 -1.62 -3.87 -28.06
N GLY A 147 -1.98 -2.88 -27.24
CA GLY A 147 -3.17 -2.05 -27.41
C GLY A 147 -4.40 -2.55 -26.64
N LEU A 148 -5.35 -1.65 -26.40
CA LEU A 148 -6.54 -1.93 -25.58
C LEU A 148 -7.50 -2.91 -26.25
N ASP A 149 -7.54 -2.98 -27.58
CA ASP A 149 -8.42 -3.91 -28.29
C ASP A 149 -8.01 -5.37 -28.03
N VAL A 150 -6.70 -5.64 -27.94
CA VAL A 150 -6.16 -6.96 -27.57
C VAL A 150 -6.55 -7.30 -26.13
N ALA A 151 -6.34 -6.35 -25.20
CA ALA A 151 -6.70 -6.52 -23.80
C ALA A 151 -8.21 -6.77 -23.61
N GLU A 152 -9.06 -6.06 -24.34
CA GLU A 152 -10.52 -6.23 -24.29
C GLU A 152 -10.97 -7.57 -24.88
N GLY A 153 -10.32 -8.03 -25.96
CA GLY A 153 -10.54 -9.36 -26.50
C GLY A 153 -10.22 -10.47 -25.49
N ILE A 154 -9.09 -10.37 -24.79
CA ILE A 154 -8.70 -11.30 -23.72
C ILE A 154 -9.71 -11.25 -22.56
N ARG A 155 -10.05 -10.04 -22.09
CA ARG A 155 -11.01 -9.82 -21.01
C ARG A 155 -12.35 -10.47 -21.34
N ARG A 156 -12.85 -10.28 -22.55
CA ARG A 156 -14.12 -10.86 -23.01
C ARG A 156 -14.09 -12.37 -22.97
N ARG A 157 -13.00 -13.02 -23.41
CA ARG A 157 -12.88 -14.48 -23.36
C ARG A 157 -12.90 -15.05 -21.94
N PHE A 158 -12.30 -14.36 -20.98
CA PHE A 158 -12.42 -14.75 -19.57
C PHE A 158 -13.86 -14.60 -19.05
N VAL A 159 -14.54 -13.50 -19.39
CA VAL A 159 -15.94 -13.27 -19.00
C VAL A 159 -16.88 -14.28 -19.64
N ASP A 160 -16.70 -14.59 -20.93
CA ASP A 160 -17.48 -15.62 -21.64
C ASP A 160 -17.25 -17.01 -21.01
N GLY A 161 -16.07 -17.23 -20.41
CA GLY A 161 -15.74 -18.41 -19.60
C GLY A 161 -16.27 -18.37 -18.16
N GLY A 162 -17.06 -17.36 -17.79
CA GLY A 162 -17.67 -17.21 -16.47
C GLY A 162 -16.76 -16.64 -15.38
N ALA A 163 -15.63 -16.02 -15.75
CA ALA A 163 -14.73 -15.37 -14.80
C ALA A 163 -15.02 -13.88 -14.64
N THR A 164 -14.65 -13.31 -13.50
CA THR A 164 -14.47 -11.86 -13.39
C THR A 164 -13.13 -11.51 -14.04
N ALA A 165 -13.08 -10.49 -14.89
CA ALA A 165 -11.84 -10.04 -15.52
C ALA A 165 -11.73 -8.51 -15.61
N LYS A 166 -10.53 -7.98 -15.33
CA LYS A 166 -10.21 -6.55 -15.40
C LYS A 166 -8.92 -6.29 -16.15
N ILE A 167 -8.90 -5.17 -16.87
CA ILE A 167 -7.73 -4.66 -17.60
C ILE A 167 -7.03 -3.64 -16.70
N SER A 168 -5.74 -3.84 -16.49
CA SER A 168 -4.82 -2.86 -15.90
C SER A 168 -3.96 -2.22 -17.00
N SER A 169 -2.99 -1.38 -16.63
CA SER A 169 -2.02 -0.81 -17.59
C SER A 169 -1.12 -1.86 -18.24
N ILE A 170 -0.93 -3.02 -17.59
CA ILE A 170 0.07 -4.03 -17.97
C ILE A 170 -0.50 -5.44 -18.22
N HIS A 171 -1.59 -5.79 -17.52
CA HIS A 171 -2.16 -7.13 -17.52
C HIS A 171 -3.68 -7.12 -17.70
N VAL A 172 -4.21 -8.21 -18.25
CA VAL A 172 -5.60 -8.62 -18.01
C VAL A 172 -5.61 -9.65 -16.90
N ASN A 173 -6.20 -9.30 -15.76
CA ASN A 173 -6.35 -10.19 -14.61
C ASN A 173 -7.73 -10.84 -14.64
N ALA A 174 -7.80 -12.14 -14.36
CA ALA A 174 -9.05 -12.88 -14.26
C ALA A 174 -9.08 -13.77 -13.01
N TRP A 175 -10.22 -13.82 -12.34
CA TRP A 175 -10.43 -14.58 -11.11
C TRP A 175 -11.87 -15.07 -10.98
N GLN A 176 -12.10 -15.96 -10.01
CA GLN A 176 -13.44 -16.37 -9.58
C GLN A 176 -13.87 -15.66 -8.29
N GLY A 177 -15.16 -15.33 -8.21
CA GLY A 177 -15.78 -14.65 -7.08
C GLY A 177 -15.93 -13.13 -7.26
N GLU A 178 -16.46 -12.49 -6.21
CA GLU A 178 -16.95 -11.11 -6.25
C GLU A 178 -16.01 -10.10 -5.57
N HIS A 179 -14.82 -10.53 -5.16
CA HIS A 179 -13.87 -9.61 -4.53
C HIS A 179 -13.38 -8.56 -5.52
N ASP A 180 -13.19 -7.35 -5.02
CA ASP A 180 -12.52 -6.26 -5.74
C ASP A 180 -11.66 -5.43 -4.78
N LYS A 181 -10.83 -4.54 -5.33
CA LYS A 181 -9.97 -3.66 -4.53
C LYS A 181 -10.81 -2.80 -3.56
N ALA A 182 -11.95 -2.25 -3.99
CA ALA A 182 -12.70 -1.26 -3.22
C ALA A 182 -13.35 -1.84 -1.96
N THR A 183 -14.08 -2.94 -2.12
CA THR A 183 -14.70 -3.68 -1.01
C THR A 183 -13.65 -4.23 -0.06
N SER A 184 -12.55 -4.76 -0.60
CA SER A 184 -11.46 -5.34 0.21
C SER A 184 -10.67 -4.28 0.98
N CYS A 185 -10.42 -3.11 0.39
CA CYS A 185 -9.80 -1.99 1.09
C CYS A 185 -10.70 -1.43 2.19
N ALA A 186 -12.00 -1.27 1.92
CA ALA A 186 -12.97 -0.84 2.92
C ALA A 186 -13.05 -1.85 4.09
N ARG A 187 -13.01 -3.14 3.78
CA ARG A 187 -12.94 -4.21 4.77
C ARG A 187 -11.67 -4.12 5.61
N PHE A 188 -10.50 -4.02 4.96
CA PHE A 188 -9.20 -3.92 5.64
C PHE A 188 -9.15 -2.69 6.55
N ALA A 189 -9.58 -1.53 6.05
CA ALA A 189 -9.67 -0.30 6.84
C ALA A 189 -10.52 -0.50 8.10
N ARG A 190 -11.72 -1.07 7.96
CA ARG A 190 -12.66 -1.27 9.08
C ARG A 190 -12.14 -2.30 10.08
N GLU A 191 -11.77 -3.49 9.61
CA GLU A 191 -11.47 -4.63 10.47
C GLU A 191 -10.07 -4.56 11.07
N ARG A 192 -9.10 -4.00 10.34
CA ARG A 192 -7.69 -3.96 10.79
C ARG A 192 -7.27 -2.60 11.33
N LEU A 193 -7.77 -1.51 10.74
CA LEU A 193 -7.35 -0.15 11.11
C LEU A 193 -8.38 0.59 11.98
N GLY A 194 -9.61 0.06 12.09
CA GLY A 194 -10.71 0.73 12.78
C GLY A 194 -11.16 2.02 12.09
N LEU A 195 -10.99 2.11 10.77
CA LEU A 195 -11.26 3.31 9.97
C LEU A 195 -12.43 3.09 9.00
N ASP A 196 -13.17 4.15 8.73
CA ASP A 196 -14.15 4.20 7.65
C ASP A 196 -13.60 5.01 6.47
N VAL A 197 -13.45 4.35 5.33
CA VAL A 197 -12.96 4.95 4.07
C VAL A 197 -13.93 5.98 3.49
N SER A 198 -15.19 5.99 3.90
CA SER A 198 -16.17 7.02 3.51
C SER A 198 -15.99 8.36 4.25
N THR A 199 -15.00 8.45 5.13
CA THR A 199 -14.63 9.67 5.85
C THR A 199 -13.26 10.17 5.43
N ALA A 200 -12.92 11.41 5.75
CA ALA A 200 -11.58 11.97 5.51
C ALA A 200 -10.47 11.32 6.38
N ALA A 201 -10.80 10.34 7.24
CA ALA A 201 -9.82 9.61 8.03
C ALA A 201 -8.98 8.63 7.20
N ALA A 202 -9.42 8.27 5.99
CA ALA A 202 -8.62 7.49 5.05
C ALA A 202 -8.67 8.12 3.66
N ALA A 203 -7.56 8.03 2.95
CA ALA A 203 -7.44 8.50 1.58
C ALA A 203 -6.99 7.39 0.64
N TYR A 204 -7.24 7.58 -0.66
CA TYR A 204 -6.73 6.72 -1.71
C TYR A 204 -5.89 7.49 -2.74
N VAL A 205 -4.79 6.91 -3.20
CA VAL A 205 -3.92 7.43 -4.27
C VAL A 205 -3.84 6.43 -5.43
N GLY A 206 -4.06 6.86 -6.66
CA GLY A 206 -3.98 6.00 -7.84
C GLY A 206 -3.73 6.77 -9.13
N ASP A 207 -3.69 6.06 -10.26
CA ASP A 207 -3.31 6.66 -11.55
C ASP A 207 -4.18 6.23 -12.74
N SER A 208 -5.04 5.23 -12.59
CA SER A 208 -5.63 4.57 -13.76
C SER A 208 -7.09 4.11 -13.56
N PRO A 209 -7.80 3.70 -14.64
CA PRO A 209 -9.24 3.40 -14.56
C PRO A 209 -9.62 2.21 -13.68
N ASN A 210 -8.70 1.26 -13.45
CA ASN A 210 -8.90 0.17 -12.49
C ASN A 210 -9.05 0.68 -11.05
N ASP A 211 -8.63 1.92 -10.78
CA ASP A 211 -8.72 2.59 -9.49
C ASP A 211 -9.97 3.49 -9.35
N GLU A 212 -10.76 3.68 -10.42
CA GLU A 212 -12.04 4.41 -10.39
C GLU A 212 -12.96 3.98 -9.23
N PRO A 213 -13.15 2.66 -8.95
CA PRO A 213 -13.97 2.23 -7.82
C PRO A 213 -13.43 2.69 -6.47
N LEU A 214 -12.12 2.88 -6.33
CA LEU A 214 -11.48 3.39 -5.11
C LEU A 214 -11.62 4.92 -5.01
N PHE A 215 -11.49 5.64 -6.13
CA PHE A 215 -11.82 7.07 -6.17
C PHE A 215 -13.27 7.35 -5.78
N ALA A 216 -14.20 6.48 -6.18
CA ALA A 216 -15.61 6.58 -5.80
C ALA A 216 -15.86 6.21 -4.33
N ARG A 217 -15.10 5.25 -3.78
CA ARG A 217 -15.34 4.69 -2.44
C ARG A 217 -14.75 5.53 -1.31
N PHE A 218 -13.60 6.16 -1.56
CA PHE A 218 -12.88 6.96 -0.57
C PHE A 218 -13.35 8.42 -0.62
N ALA A 219 -13.70 8.99 0.52
CA ALA A 219 -14.12 10.41 0.58
C ALA A 219 -12.99 11.38 0.24
N LEU A 220 -11.74 10.98 0.51
CA LEU A 220 -10.55 11.71 0.12
C LEU A 220 -9.74 10.87 -0.88
N SER A 221 -9.51 11.40 -2.08
CA SER A 221 -8.77 10.70 -3.11
C SER A 221 -7.84 11.63 -3.87
N PHE A 222 -6.73 11.07 -4.33
CA PHE A 222 -5.65 11.76 -5.02
C PHE A 222 -5.27 11.00 -6.30
N GLY A 223 -5.07 11.74 -7.37
CA GLY A 223 -4.44 11.26 -8.59
C GLY A 223 -2.99 11.73 -8.66
N VAL A 224 -2.09 10.86 -9.10
CA VAL A 224 -0.79 11.29 -9.63
C VAL A 224 -0.97 11.82 -11.06
N ALA A 225 -0.08 12.70 -11.54
CA ALA A 225 -0.33 13.48 -12.77
C ALA A 225 -0.64 12.64 -14.02
N ASN A 226 -0.09 11.43 -14.13
CA ASN A 226 -0.37 10.52 -15.23
C ASN A 226 -1.82 10.03 -15.29
N VAL A 227 -2.65 10.23 -14.27
CA VAL A 227 -4.11 9.95 -14.34
C VAL A 227 -4.82 10.80 -15.38
N VAL A 228 -4.28 11.97 -15.71
CA VAL A 228 -4.86 12.92 -16.68
C VAL A 228 -4.99 12.29 -18.07
N ARG A 229 -4.18 11.28 -18.41
CA ARG A 229 -4.31 10.52 -19.67
C ARG A 229 -5.67 9.82 -19.82
N PHE A 230 -6.42 9.70 -18.72
CA PHE A 230 -7.75 9.10 -18.66
C PHE A 230 -8.85 10.11 -18.31
N ALA A 231 -8.55 11.41 -18.27
CA ALA A 231 -9.56 12.44 -18.03
C ALA A 231 -10.71 12.33 -19.05
N GLY A 232 -11.95 12.42 -18.57
CA GLY A 232 -13.16 12.20 -19.38
C GLY A 232 -13.49 10.73 -19.68
N ARG A 233 -12.62 9.77 -19.34
CA ARG A 233 -12.91 8.31 -19.38
C ARG A 233 -13.26 7.73 -18.01
N LEU A 234 -12.97 8.46 -16.94
CA LEU A 234 -13.33 8.11 -15.57
C LEU A 234 -14.70 8.70 -15.22
N ARG A 235 -15.62 7.88 -14.73
CA ARG A 235 -16.89 8.35 -14.15
C ARG A 235 -16.68 8.97 -12.78
N HIS A 236 -15.72 8.46 -12.03
CA HIS A 236 -15.32 8.98 -10.73
C HIS A 236 -13.84 9.33 -10.76
N GLU A 237 -13.55 10.63 -10.85
CA GLU A 237 -12.19 11.18 -10.81
C GLU A 237 -11.69 11.30 -9.35
N PRO A 238 -10.37 11.32 -9.12
CA PRO A 238 -9.84 11.66 -7.81
C PRO A 238 -10.18 13.11 -7.42
N THR A 239 -10.37 13.36 -6.13
CA THR A 239 -10.71 14.70 -5.62
C THR A 239 -9.60 15.70 -5.90
N PHE A 240 -8.35 15.32 -5.65
CA PHE A 240 -7.16 16.16 -5.84
C PHE A 240 -6.19 15.56 -6.85
N LEU A 241 -5.38 16.40 -7.48
CA LEU A 241 -4.39 16.01 -8.48
C LEU A 241 -3.02 16.59 -8.13
N ALA A 242 -2.01 15.71 -8.07
CA ALA A 242 -0.61 16.08 -7.98
C ALA A 242 -0.11 16.66 -9.31
N SER A 243 0.89 17.54 -9.24
CA SER A 243 1.53 18.11 -10.43
C SER A 243 2.51 17.13 -11.08
N SER A 244 3.07 16.22 -10.28
CA SER A 244 4.07 15.23 -10.69
C SER A 244 3.43 13.86 -10.94
N ALA A 245 4.03 13.09 -11.86
CA ALA A 245 3.57 11.75 -12.22
C ALA A 245 4.20 10.68 -11.31
N CYS A 246 3.53 9.52 -11.23
CA CYS A 246 4.06 8.31 -10.62
C CYS A 246 4.63 8.55 -9.21
N GLY A 247 5.75 7.89 -8.89
CA GLY A 247 6.33 7.95 -7.55
C GLY A 247 6.67 9.36 -7.05
N GLU A 248 7.01 10.29 -7.96
CA GLU A 248 7.21 11.71 -7.61
C GLU A 248 5.88 12.39 -7.25
N GLY A 249 4.79 12.06 -7.96
CA GLY A 249 3.44 12.50 -7.61
C GLY A 249 2.99 12.00 -6.24
N PHE A 250 3.26 10.73 -5.92
CA PHE A 250 2.98 10.20 -4.59
C PHE A 250 3.78 10.94 -3.50
N ALA A 251 5.06 11.22 -3.76
CA ALA A 251 5.90 11.98 -2.84
C ALA A 251 5.37 13.41 -2.64
N GLU A 252 4.95 14.09 -3.71
CA GLU A 252 4.33 15.42 -3.66
C GLU A 252 3.05 15.43 -2.79
N ILE A 253 2.19 14.43 -2.95
CA ILE A 253 0.97 14.27 -2.13
C ILE A 253 1.34 14.08 -0.66
N ALA A 254 2.29 13.19 -0.37
CA ALA A 254 2.77 12.94 0.99
C ALA A 254 3.34 14.21 1.63
N ASP A 255 4.15 14.98 0.89
CA ASP A 255 4.76 16.23 1.34
C ASP A 255 3.70 17.26 1.71
N ARG A 256 2.69 17.43 0.84
CA ARG A 256 1.59 18.34 1.10
C ARG A 256 0.83 17.97 2.37
N ILE A 257 0.48 16.69 2.53
CA ILE A 257 -0.22 16.18 3.71
C ILE A 257 0.62 16.46 4.97
N LEU A 258 1.92 16.13 4.94
CA LEU A 258 2.80 16.30 6.08
C LEU A 258 3.00 17.78 6.46
N ALA A 259 3.11 18.67 5.47
CA ALA A 259 3.23 20.11 5.69
C ALA A 259 1.99 20.67 6.41
N LEU A 260 0.79 20.31 5.95
CA LEU A 260 -0.47 20.75 6.56
C LEU A 260 -0.70 20.16 7.97
N ARG A 261 -0.14 18.98 8.25
CA ARG A 261 -0.23 18.33 9.57
C ARG A 261 0.67 18.97 10.63
N LYS A 262 1.83 19.49 10.24
CA LYS A 262 2.77 20.16 11.15
C LYS A 262 2.25 21.53 11.62
N GLY A 263 1.20 22.05 10.99
CA GLY A 263 0.71 23.42 11.19
C GLY A 263 1.73 24.46 10.71
N PRO A 264 1.36 25.74 10.66
CA PRO A 264 2.34 26.80 10.47
C PRO A 264 3.40 26.69 11.57
N VAL A 265 4.67 26.57 11.16
CA VAL A 265 5.79 26.84 12.06
C VAL A 265 5.64 28.31 12.42
N VAL A 266 5.05 28.60 13.58
CA VAL A 266 5.25 29.89 14.22
C VAL A 266 6.72 29.92 14.57
N ASP A 267 7.51 30.58 13.73
CA ASP A 267 8.85 31.02 14.10
C ASP A 267 8.67 31.85 15.37
N ALA A 268 8.98 31.24 16.50
CA ALA A 268 9.05 31.94 17.76
C ALA A 268 10.15 32.99 17.59
N VAL A 269 9.72 34.23 17.36
CA VAL A 269 10.54 35.42 17.36
C VAL A 269 11.43 35.34 18.60
N LEU A 270 12.74 35.29 18.36
CA LEU A 270 13.75 35.44 19.40
C LEU A 270 13.52 36.80 20.07
N GLY A 271 12.85 36.78 21.22
CA GLY A 271 12.86 37.89 22.15
C GLY A 271 14.17 37.85 22.92
N GLU A 272 15.14 38.66 22.49
CA GLU A 272 16.23 39.07 23.37
C GLU A 272 15.64 39.75 24.61
N GLY A 273 15.94 39.20 25.78
CA GLY A 273 15.34 39.63 27.05
C GLY A 273 16.12 39.09 28.25
N ASP A 274 17.21 39.78 28.51
CA ASP A 274 18.08 39.77 29.69
C ASP A 274 17.45 39.29 31.02
N ALA A 275 18.12 38.37 31.72
CA ALA A 275 18.17 38.32 33.18
C ALA A 275 19.15 37.25 33.68
N ALA A 276 20.39 37.66 33.93
CA ALA A 276 21.31 36.97 34.83
C ALA A 276 20.71 36.85 36.25
N LYS A 277 20.51 35.63 36.76
CA LYS A 277 20.32 35.38 38.21
C LYS A 277 21.13 34.18 38.72
N LYS A 278 22.19 34.54 39.44
CA LYS A 278 22.95 33.87 40.51
C LYS A 278 22.40 32.51 41.01
N LEU A 279 23.24 31.47 40.95
CA LEU A 279 23.17 30.30 41.85
C LEU A 279 23.95 30.57 43.15
N PRO A 280 23.45 30.18 44.33
CA PRO A 280 24.26 30.13 45.54
C PRO A 280 25.01 28.78 45.66
N ARG A 281 26.25 28.87 46.14
CA ARG A 281 27.09 27.74 46.57
C ARG A 281 26.81 27.42 48.04
N SER A 282 26.61 26.14 48.34
CA SER A 282 26.84 25.48 49.64
C SER A 282 27.04 23.99 49.32
N GLY A 283 28.11 23.27 49.69
CA GLY A 283 28.95 23.34 50.88
C GLY A 283 28.53 22.22 51.84
N GLY A 284 29.33 21.16 51.99
CA GLY A 284 29.22 20.24 53.14
C GLY A 284 29.35 18.74 52.87
N ARG A 285 30.48 18.15 53.30
CA ARG A 285 30.82 16.72 53.41
C ARG A 285 29.96 16.00 54.48
N THR A 286 29.86 14.65 54.43
CA THR A 286 30.59 13.68 55.31
C THR A 286 30.00 12.26 55.29
N GLY A 287 30.88 11.23 55.31
CA GLY A 287 30.73 9.88 55.92
C GLY A 287 29.71 8.92 55.27
N GLY A 288 29.90 7.61 55.16
CA GLY A 288 30.93 6.68 55.64
C GLY A 288 30.41 5.24 55.46
N ARG A 289 31.31 4.33 55.05
CA ARG A 289 31.39 2.86 55.28
C ARG A 289 30.11 2.00 55.41
N GLY A 290 30.07 0.90 54.64
CA GLY A 290 29.30 -0.31 54.97
C GLY A 290 29.60 -1.48 54.01
N ARG A 291 30.06 -2.61 54.56
CA ARG A 291 30.56 -3.84 53.90
C ARG A 291 29.47 -4.90 53.73
N ALA A 292 29.84 -5.97 52.99
CA ALA A 292 29.34 -7.37 52.99
C ALA A 292 28.11 -7.64 52.10
N SER A 293 28.11 -8.49 51.07
CA SER A 293 28.61 -9.86 50.77
C SER A 293 27.49 -10.91 50.79
N ARG A 294 27.71 -11.97 50.00
CA ARG A 294 26.92 -13.21 49.78
C ARG A 294 25.86 -13.13 48.67
N SER A 295 25.62 -14.14 47.82
CA SER A 295 26.28 -15.36 47.32
C SER A 295 25.16 -16.17 46.65
N GLY A 296 25.39 -16.85 45.52
CA GLY A 296 24.48 -17.94 45.11
C GLY A 296 24.23 -18.07 43.60
N SER A 297 25.24 -18.48 42.83
CA SER A 297 25.05 -18.96 41.45
C SER A 297 25.12 -20.48 41.43
N GLY A 298 23.97 -21.16 41.34
CA GLY A 298 23.88 -22.58 41.00
C GLY A 298 23.54 -22.75 39.52
N ARG A 299 24.49 -23.25 38.72
CA ARG A 299 24.24 -23.76 37.36
C ARG A 299 24.31 -25.27 37.40
N GLY A 300 23.25 -25.95 36.96
CA GLY A 300 23.26 -27.37 36.61
C GLY A 300 22.92 -27.53 35.12
N PRO A 301 23.60 -28.41 34.37
CA PRO A 301 23.22 -28.70 32.99
C PRO A 301 22.31 -29.94 32.93
N ARG A 302 21.33 -29.95 32.01
CA ARG A 302 20.68 -31.19 31.58
C ARG A 302 20.75 -31.29 30.06
N SER A 303 21.63 -32.18 29.62
CA SER A 303 21.61 -32.84 28.32
C SER A 303 20.51 -33.91 28.31
N GLY A 304 19.82 -34.05 27.19
CA GLY A 304 18.88 -35.14 26.94
C GLY A 304 18.58 -35.23 25.45
N ARG A 305 19.36 -36.06 24.74
CA ARG A 305 19.10 -36.49 23.35
C ARG A 305 18.48 -37.90 23.39
N ARG A 306 17.45 -38.07 22.54
CA ARG A 306 17.05 -39.31 21.81
C ARG A 306 16.35 -40.42 22.61
N PRO A 307 15.64 -41.36 21.95
CA PRO A 307 15.63 -41.76 20.52
C PRO A 307 14.74 -40.93 19.59
#